data_AF-A0A7M4DI76-F1
#
_entry.id   AF-A0A7M4DI76-F1
#
_cell.length_a   1.000
_cell.length_b   1.000
_cell.length_c   1.000
_cell.angle_alpha   90.00
_cell.angle_beta   90.00
_cell.angle_gamma   90.00
#
_symmetry.space_group_name_H-M   'P 1'
#
loop_
_entity.id
_entity.type
_entity.pdbx_description
1 polymer ?
#
loop_
_entity_poly.entity_id
_entity_poly.type
_entity_poly.pdbx_seq_one_letter_code
_entity_poly.pdbx_strand_id
1 'polypeptide(L)'
;MDVWRITVATLRRWYIFVPLLALTGWGVLSVGDQIDPEYQVSGTFILTPSLEETEIPDPYGGAVQATQVIAIVLNSPTTREQIVEMGLEPDYTVAGGGRSSTIMTVSVLGRDREATIETGNVLIEMTRQELETRQSEAGIPPGAQYGLSVISPPAVDSVVYDGKTQIQAVVGVVGAAVALLAALLFDDIVGLIKRRLKQRRLRRSARPGDAIDGTADEPEVTPHDDAQPSHEDVDVSEVSEGERPVERQTVADEFGTPDDDVVRTVDTVASARA
;
A
#
# COMPACT_ATOMS: atom_id res chain seq x y z
N MET A 1 4.14 25.77 19.85
CA MET A 1 4.55 26.89 18.95
C MET A 1 5.47 26.42 17.81
N ASP A 2 5.62 25.11 17.63
CA ASP A 2 6.87 24.53 17.13
C ASP A 2 6.92 24.45 15.61
N VAL A 3 5.76 24.26 14.96
CA VAL A 3 5.60 24.26 13.50
C VAL A 3 6.29 25.48 12.88
N TRP A 4 6.04 26.68 13.40
CA TRP A 4 6.67 27.91 12.89
C TRP A 4 8.19 27.91 13.02
N ARG A 5 8.72 27.36 14.12
CA ARG A 5 10.18 27.25 14.33
C ARG A 5 10.81 26.20 13.42
N ILE A 6 10.13 25.08 13.19
CA ILE A 6 10.54 24.02 12.27
C ILE A 6 10.57 24.57 10.84
N THR A 7 9.47 25.18 10.37
CA THR A 7 9.40 25.78 9.02
C THR A 7 10.51 26.82 8.80
N VAL A 8 10.72 27.74 9.75
CA VAL A 8 11.77 28.77 9.63
C VAL A 8 13.19 28.17 9.69
N ALA A 9 13.41 27.09 10.43
CA ALA A 9 14.70 26.38 10.44
C ALA A 9 15.00 25.74 9.08
N THR A 10 14.03 25.01 8.50
CA THR A 10 14.15 24.37 7.18
C THR A 10 14.37 25.42 6.08
N LEU A 11 13.59 26.52 6.07
CA LEU A 11 13.69 27.57 5.07
C LEU A 11 15.07 28.25 5.05
N ARG A 12 15.76 28.33 6.20
CA ARG A 12 17.11 28.89 6.31
C ARG A 12 18.19 28.06 5.59
N ARG A 13 17.90 26.81 5.22
CA ARG A 13 18.82 25.86 4.57
C ARG A 13 18.26 25.31 3.24
N TRP A 14 17.52 26.14 2.51
CA TRP A 14 16.94 25.78 1.21
C TRP A 14 17.96 25.15 0.23
N TYR A 15 19.22 25.60 0.25
CA TYR A 15 20.34 25.04 -0.52
C TYR A 15 20.61 23.53 -0.33
N ILE A 16 20.08 22.89 0.72
CA ILE A 16 20.20 21.43 0.95
C ILE A 16 18.85 20.75 0.79
N PHE A 17 17.78 21.34 1.35
CA PHE A 17 16.44 20.77 1.29
C PHE A 17 15.89 20.73 -0.15
N VAL A 18 16.05 21.80 -0.93
CA VAL A 18 15.55 21.88 -2.31
C VAL A 18 16.21 20.87 -3.25
N PRO A 19 17.56 20.73 -3.33
CA PRO A 19 18.15 19.74 -4.22
C PRO A 19 17.88 18.29 -3.78
N LEU A 20 17.73 18.00 -2.48
CA LEU A 20 17.37 16.64 -2.06
C LEU A 20 15.90 16.32 -2.38
N LEU A 21 14.99 17.27 -2.20
CA LEU A 21 13.59 17.13 -2.61
C LEU A 21 13.45 17.02 -4.14
N ALA A 22 14.27 17.74 -4.90
CA ALA A 22 14.35 17.60 -6.35
C ALA A 22 14.89 16.22 -6.77
N LEU A 23 15.88 15.67 -6.05
CA LEU A 23 16.38 14.31 -6.25
C LEU A 23 15.31 13.26 -5.94
N THR A 24 14.53 13.44 -4.86
CA THR A 24 13.34 12.61 -4.58
C THR A 24 12.30 12.72 -5.70
N GLY A 25 12.00 13.93 -6.17
CA GLY A 25 11.05 14.15 -7.27
C GLY A 25 11.48 13.46 -8.58
N TRP A 26 12.77 13.54 -8.92
CA TRP A 26 13.34 12.77 -10.03
C TRP A 26 13.21 11.26 -9.79
N GLY A 27 13.51 10.76 -8.59
CA GLY A 27 13.32 9.34 -8.24
C GLY A 27 11.87 8.86 -8.45
N VAL A 28 10.88 9.64 -8.01
CA VAL A 28 9.44 9.34 -8.19
C VAL A 28 9.04 9.30 -9.67
N LEU A 29 9.55 10.21 -10.50
CA LEU A 29 9.31 10.18 -11.94
C LEU A 29 10.00 8.98 -12.61
N SER A 30 11.29 8.76 -12.31
CA SER A 30 12.10 7.69 -12.90
C SER A 30 11.64 6.28 -12.55
N VAL A 31 10.97 6.09 -11.39
CA VAL A 31 10.31 4.81 -11.04
C VAL A 31 8.95 4.70 -11.75
N GLY A 32 8.22 5.80 -11.89
CA GLY A 32 6.95 5.81 -12.61
C GLY A 32 7.08 5.40 -14.08
N ASP A 33 8.19 5.73 -14.73
CA ASP A 33 8.44 5.40 -16.14
C ASP A 33 8.99 3.97 -16.35
N GLN A 34 9.12 3.18 -15.28
CA GLN A 34 9.49 1.75 -15.31
C GLN A 34 8.29 0.81 -15.06
N ILE A 35 7.07 1.34 -15.09
CA ILE A 35 5.84 0.57 -14.90
C ILE A 35 5.20 0.38 -16.27
N ASP A 36 5.31 -0.86 -16.77
CA ASP A 36 4.73 -1.30 -18.03
C ASP A 36 3.20 -1.15 -18.04
N PRO A 37 2.58 -0.91 -19.22
CA PRO A 37 1.12 -0.93 -19.35
C PRO A 37 0.59 -2.36 -19.13
N GLU A 38 -0.52 -2.47 -18.42
CA GLU A 38 -1.26 -3.73 -18.28
C GLU A 38 -2.54 -3.65 -19.11
N TYR A 39 -2.68 -4.55 -20.08
CA TYR A 39 -3.83 -4.64 -20.95
C TYR A 39 -4.95 -5.37 -20.21
N GLN A 40 -6.13 -4.74 -20.12
CA GLN A 40 -7.34 -5.43 -19.67
C GLN A 40 -8.10 -5.93 -20.89
N VAL A 41 -8.21 -7.24 -21.03
CA VAL A 41 -9.04 -7.90 -22.03
C VAL A 41 -10.33 -8.35 -21.38
N SER A 42 -11.48 -8.06 -22.01
CA SER A 42 -12.77 -8.60 -21.62
C SER A 42 -13.42 -9.36 -22.78
N GLY A 43 -14.17 -10.41 -22.45
CA GLY A 43 -14.91 -11.24 -23.39
C GLY A 43 -16.17 -11.80 -22.74
N THR A 44 -17.25 -11.96 -23.50
CA THR A 44 -18.56 -12.37 -22.97
C THR A 44 -19.15 -13.48 -23.83
N PHE A 45 -19.61 -14.54 -23.18
CA PHE A 45 -20.23 -15.71 -23.81
C PHE A 45 -21.48 -16.13 -23.03
N ILE A 46 -22.25 -17.06 -23.59
CA ILE A 46 -23.50 -17.55 -23.00
C ILE A 46 -23.60 -19.07 -23.18
N LEU A 47 -24.00 -19.75 -22.11
CA LEU A 47 -24.37 -21.16 -22.19
C LEU A 47 -25.71 -21.29 -22.90
N THR A 48 -25.74 -22.05 -23.98
CA THR A 48 -26.95 -22.35 -24.75
C THR A 48 -27.61 -23.61 -24.19
N PRO A 49 -28.95 -23.67 -24.10
CA PRO A 49 -29.65 -24.89 -23.73
C PRO A 49 -29.40 -26.00 -24.75
N SER A 50 -29.73 -27.24 -24.37
CA SER A 50 -29.71 -28.37 -25.28
C SER A 50 -30.70 -28.21 -26.43
N LEU A 51 -30.43 -28.91 -27.54
CA LEU A 51 -31.34 -28.94 -28.71
C LEU A 51 -32.24 -30.18 -28.69
N GLU A 52 -31.81 -31.23 -28.01
CA GLU A 52 -32.53 -32.49 -27.81
C GLU A 52 -32.84 -32.69 -26.31
N GLU A 53 -33.93 -33.42 -26.02
CA GLU A 53 -34.27 -33.86 -24.67
C GLU A 53 -33.56 -35.19 -24.33
N THR A 54 -33.23 -35.39 -23.05
CA THR A 54 -32.59 -36.61 -22.55
C THR A 54 -33.21 -37.02 -21.20
N GLU A 55 -33.30 -38.33 -20.95
CA GLU A 55 -33.69 -38.88 -19.64
C GLU A 55 -32.53 -38.86 -18.63
N ILE A 56 -31.29 -38.62 -19.09
CA ILE A 56 -30.09 -38.55 -18.25
C ILE A 56 -30.01 -37.17 -17.59
N PRO A 57 -30.01 -37.04 -16.25
CA PRO A 57 -29.86 -35.75 -15.58
C PRO A 57 -28.49 -35.13 -15.85
N ASP A 58 -28.47 -33.84 -16.18
CA ASP A 58 -27.23 -33.08 -16.39
C ASP A 58 -26.39 -33.00 -15.09
N PRO A 59 -25.05 -33.19 -15.13
CA PRO A 59 -24.19 -33.18 -13.94
C PRO A 59 -24.06 -31.81 -13.26
N TYR A 60 -24.40 -30.70 -13.94
CA TYR A 60 -24.53 -29.37 -13.36
C TYR A 60 -25.97 -29.09 -12.88
N GLY A 61 -26.94 -29.90 -13.31
CA GLY A 61 -28.37 -29.84 -12.94
C GLY A 61 -29.17 -28.70 -13.60
N GLY A 62 -28.50 -27.73 -14.22
CA GLY A 62 -29.12 -26.58 -14.87
C GLY A 62 -28.08 -25.63 -15.45
N ALA A 63 -28.37 -25.01 -16.60
CA ALA A 63 -27.42 -24.14 -17.31
C ALA A 63 -26.96 -22.91 -16.49
N VAL A 64 -27.76 -22.42 -15.54
CA VAL A 64 -27.36 -21.33 -14.63
C VAL A 64 -26.36 -21.83 -13.58
N GLN A 65 -26.61 -23.01 -13.01
CA GLN A 65 -25.72 -23.70 -12.09
C GLN A 65 -24.40 -24.09 -12.77
N ALA A 66 -24.45 -24.50 -14.03
CA ALA A 66 -23.28 -24.77 -14.85
C ALA A 66 -22.32 -23.56 -14.90
N THR A 67 -22.83 -22.32 -15.10
CA THR A 67 -21.96 -21.12 -15.06
C THR A 67 -21.17 -20.97 -13.76
N GLN A 68 -21.77 -21.37 -12.64
CA GLN A 68 -21.17 -21.24 -11.31
C GLN A 68 -20.12 -22.33 -11.06
N VAL A 69 -20.40 -23.58 -11.45
CA VAL A 69 -19.44 -24.69 -11.39
C VAL A 69 -18.24 -24.42 -12.32
N ILE A 70 -18.50 -24.00 -13.56
CA ILE A 70 -17.49 -23.64 -14.55
C ILE A 70 -16.61 -22.49 -14.04
N ALA A 71 -17.20 -21.45 -13.47
CA ALA A 71 -16.43 -20.36 -12.87
C ALA A 71 -15.56 -20.86 -11.69
N ILE A 72 -16.06 -21.75 -10.84
CA ILE A 72 -15.25 -22.34 -9.74
C ILE A 72 -14.07 -23.15 -10.30
N VAL A 73 -14.28 -23.94 -11.35
CA VAL A 73 -13.23 -24.74 -12.01
C VAL A 73 -12.20 -23.83 -12.66
N LEU A 74 -12.61 -22.92 -13.54
CA LEU A 74 -11.68 -22.10 -14.33
C LEU A 74 -10.85 -21.15 -13.44
N ASN A 75 -11.42 -20.62 -12.35
CA ASN A 75 -10.65 -19.78 -11.42
C ASN A 75 -9.74 -20.59 -10.47
N SER A 76 -9.77 -21.92 -10.50
CA SER A 76 -9.02 -22.79 -9.59
C SER A 76 -7.50 -22.66 -9.74
N PRO A 77 -6.71 -22.96 -8.70
CA PRO A 77 -5.25 -22.95 -8.80
C PRO A 77 -4.73 -23.86 -9.91
N THR A 78 -5.31 -25.05 -10.09
CA THR A 78 -4.88 -26.02 -11.10
C THR A 78 -5.12 -25.54 -12.54
N THR A 79 -6.22 -24.82 -12.80
CA THR A 79 -6.40 -24.19 -14.13
C THR A 79 -5.44 -23.02 -14.33
N ARG A 80 -5.14 -22.24 -13.28
CA ARG A 80 -4.12 -21.17 -13.36
C ARG A 80 -2.72 -21.72 -13.61
N GLU A 81 -2.37 -22.85 -13.00
CA GLU A 81 -1.13 -23.59 -13.25
C GLU A 81 -1.05 -24.03 -14.73
N GLN A 82 -2.12 -24.60 -15.30
CA GLN A 82 -2.19 -24.96 -16.72
C GLN A 82 -2.05 -23.75 -17.66
N ILE A 83 -2.67 -22.61 -17.34
CA ILE A 83 -2.54 -21.36 -18.08
C ILE A 83 -1.07 -20.88 -18.07
N VAL A 84 -0.39 -20.94 -16.93
CA VAL A 84 1.04 -20.59 -16.82
C VAL A 84 1.93 -21.59 -17.57
N GLU A 85 1.62 -22.89 -17.54
CA GLU A 85 2.35 -23.92 -18.31
C GLU A 85 2.24 -23.72 -19.83
N MET A 86 1.14 -23.14 -20.32
CA MET A 86 0.97 -22.71 -21.71
C MET A 86 1.67 -21.38 -22.05
N GLY A 87 2.28 -20.70 -21.07
CA GLY A 87 2.91 -19.39 -21.25
C GLY A 87 1.92 -18.23 -21.38
N LEU A 88 0.72 -18.39 -20.81
CA LEU A 88 -0.38 -17.42 -20.84
C LEU A 88 -0.54 -16.69 -19.50
N GLU A 89 -1.33 -15.61 -19.48
CA GLU A 89 -1.38 -14.66 -18.37
C GLU A 89 -2.20 -15.21 -17.17
N PRO A 90 -1.64 -15.33 -15.96
CA PRO A 90 -2.31 -15.96 -14.81
C PRO A 90 -3.41 -15.08 -14.17
N ASP A 91 -3.36 -13.76 -14.39
CA ASP A 91 -4.17 -12.77 -13.70
C ASP A 91 -5.53 -12.55 -14.38
N TYR A 92 -6.29 -13.64 -14.50
CA TYR A 92 -7.66 -13.64 -15.03
C TYR A 92 -8.74 -13.86 -13.97
N THR A 93 -9.98 -13.54 -14.30
CA THR A 93 -11.19 -13.89 -13.56
C THR A 93 -12.28 -14.30 -14.54
N VAL A 94 -12.95 -15.44 -14.27
CA VAL A 94 -14.18 -15.85 -14.97
C VAL A 94 -15.38 -15.68 -14.03
N ALA A 95 -16.43 -15.00 -14.49
CA ALA A 95 -17.61 -14.71 -13.68
C ALA A 95 -18.92 -15.08 -14.41
N GLY A 96 -19.83 -15.77 -13.71
CA GLY A 96 -21.22 -15.93 -14.16
C GLY A 96 -22.04 -14.65 -13.89
N GLY A 97 -22.97 -14.32 -14.80
CA GLY A 97 -23.73 -13.06 -14.84
C GLY A 97 -24.82 -12.91 -13.77
N GLY A 98 -24.53 -13.29 -12.51
CA GLY A 98 -25.47 -13.25 -11.39
C GLY A 98 -26.33 -14.52 -11.27
N ARG A 99 -27.21 -14.54 -10.26
CA ARG A 99 -27.93 -15.74 -9.78
C ARG A 99 -28.92 -16.38 -10.77
N SER A 100 -29.20 -15.75 -11.90
CA SER A 100 -30.26 -16.15 -12.84
C SER A 100 -29.86 -16.02 -14.32
N SER A 101 -28.55 -15.97 -14.61
CA SER A 101 -28.04 -15.77 -15.97
C SER A 101 -27.21 -16.97 -16.43
N THR A 102 -27.31 -17.30 -17.72
CA THR A 102 -26.40 -18.21 -18.42
C THR A 102 -25.25 -17.48 -19.12
N ILE A 103 -25.23 -16.14 -19.06
CA ILE A 103 -24.14 -15.30 -19.57
C ILE A 103 -22.95 -15.41 -18.60
N MET A 104 -21.75 -15.47 -19.16
CA MET A 104 -20.48 -15.44 -18.44
C MET A 104 -19.54 -14.43 -19.08
N THR A 105 -18.69 -13.83 -18.25
CA THR A 105 -17.66 -12.87 -18.68
C THR A 105 -16.30 -13.36 -18.21
N VAL A 106 -15.32 -13.33 -19.12
CA VAL A 106 -13.90 -13.47 -18.82
C VAL A 106 -13.27 -12.09 -18.80
N SER A 107 -12.45 -11.81 -17.79
CA SER A 107 -11.54 -10.67 -17.73
C SER A 107 -10.13 -11.19 -17.54
N VAL A 108 -9.18 -10.73 -18.35
CA VAL A 108 -7.75 -11.04 -18.22
C VAL A 108 -6.98 -9.74 -18.07
N LEU A 109 -6.00 -9.70 -17.18
CA LEU A 109 -5.00 -8.64 -17.06
C LEU A 109 -3.63 -9.22 -17.43
N GLY A 110 -2.84 -8.50 -18.22
CA GLY A 110 -1.53 -8.98 -18.68
C GLY A 110 -0.68 -7.87 -19.30
N ARG A 111 0.62 -8.13 -19.51
CA ARG A 111 1.58 -7.15 -20.06
C ARG A 111 1.85 -7.36 -21.55
N ASP A 112 1.66 -8.58 -22.06
CA ASP A 112 1.69 -8.85 -23.48
C ASP A 112 0.25 -8.85 -24.03
N ARG A 113 -0.05 -7.95 -24.97
CA ARG A 113 -1.40 -7.74 -25.48
C ARG A 113 -1.94 -8.97 -26.19
N GLU A 114 -1.11 -9.59 -27.02
CA GLU A 114 -1.46 -10.76 -27.80
C GLU A 114 -1.68 -11.99 -26.89
N ALA A 115 -0.81 -12.20 -25.90
CA ALA A 115 -0.98 -13.25 -24.89
C ALA A 115 -2.22 -13.03 -23.99
N THR A 116 -2.52 -11.78 -23.62
CA THR A 116 -3.71 -11.44 -22.83
C THR A 116 -5.00 -11.77 -23.59
N ILE A 117 -5.04 -11.49 -24.90
CA ILE A 117 -6.17 -11.87 -25.77
C ILE A 117 -6.28 -13.39 -25.88
N GLU A 118 -5.16 -14.08 -26.12
CA GLU A 118 -5.16 -15.53 -26.30
C GLU A 118 -5.53 -16.30 -25.01
N THR A 119 -5.13 -15.79 -23.86
CA THR A 119 -5.59 -16.27 -22.54
C THR A 119 -7.13 -16.25 -22.47
N GLY A 120 -7.76 -15.16 -22.94
CA GLY A 120 -9.21 -15.05 -23.02
C GLY A 120 -9.85 -16.07 -23.98
N ASN A 121 -9.21 -16.35 -25.12
CA ASN A 121 -9.66 -17.36 -26.08
C ASN A 121 -9.58 -18.77 -25.46
N VAL A 122 -8.45 -19.11 -24.83
CA VAL A 122 -8.20 -20.40 -24.21
C VAL A 122 -9.14 -20.66 -23.04
N LEU A 123 -9.51 -19.65 -22.24
CA LEU A 123 -10.51 -19.81 -21.17
C LEU A 123 -11.93 -20.10 -21.72
N ILE A 124 -12.29 -19.54 -22.88
CA ILE A 124 -13.55 -19.88 -23.58
C ILE A 124 -13.49 -21.31 -24.14
N GLU A 125 -12.34 -21.74 -24.67
CA GLU A 125 -12.15 -23.10 -25.18
C GLU A 125 -12.17 -24.15 -24.05
N MET A 126 -11.45 -23.89 -22.95
CA MET A 126 -11.51 -24.69 -21.72
C MET A 126 -12.93 -24.77 -21.17
N THR A 127 -13.74 -23.71 -21.28
CA THR A 127 -15.16 -23.77 -20.90
C THR A 127 -15.93 -24.80 -21.73
N ARG A 128 -15.71 -24.84 -23.06
CA ARG A 128 -16.35 -25.83 -23.94
C ARG A 128 -15.88 -27.24 -23.64
N GLN A 129 -14.57 -27.44 -23.44
CA GLN A 129 -13.98 -28.73 -23.13
C GLN A 129 -14.46 -29.28 -21.78
N GLU A 130 -14.57 -28.43 -20.75
CA GLU A 130 -15.11 -28.82 -19.44
C GLU A 130 -16.59 -29.24 -19.52
N LEU A 131 -17.41 -28.46 -20.25
CA LEU A 131 -18.80 -28.80 -20.54
C LEU A 131 -18.92 -30.14 -21.28
N GLU A 132 -18.21 -30.30 -22.40
CA GLU A 132 -18.26 -31.51 -23.24
C GLU A 132 -17.76 -32.73 -22.48
N THR A 133 -16.66 -32.60 -21.72
CA THR A 133 -16.07 -33.71 -20.95
C THR A 133 -17.03 -34.21 -19.89
N ARG A 134 -17.50 -33.35 -18.97
CA ARG A 134 -18.37 -33.80 -17.86
C ARG A 134 -19.70 -34.37 -18.35
N GLN A 135 -20.31 -33.77 -19.37
CA GLN A 135 -21.57 -34.24 -19.92
C GLN A 135 -21.39 -35.58 -20.66
N SER A 136 -20.26 -35.76 -21.37
CA SER A 136 -19.94 -37.03 -22.04
C SER A 136 -19.57 -38.14 -21.04
N GLU A 137 -18.88 -37.81 -19.94
CA GLU A 137 -18.64 -38.73 -18.81
C GLU A 137 -19.95 -39.13 -18.10
N ALA A 138 -20.93 -38.23 -18.03
CA ALA A 138 -22.29 -38.53 -17.57
C ALA A 138 -23.12 -39.33 -18.61
N GLY A 139 -22.61 -39.54 -19.83
CA GLY A 139 -23.26 -40.30 -20.90
C GLY A 139 -24.28 -39.51 -21.74
N ILE A 140 -24.29 -38.18 -21.65
CA ILE A 140 -25.26 -37.31 -22.34
C ILE A 140 -24.89 -37.19 -23.82
N PRO A 141 -25.80 -37.50 -24.77
CA PRO A 141 -25.51 -37.44 -26.20
C PRO A 141 -25.32 -35.98 -26.66
N PRO A 142 -24.45 -35.69 -27.66
CA PRO A 142 -24.04 -34.32 -27.99
C PRO A 142 -25.18 -33.31 -28.30
N GLY A 143 -26.29 -33.74 -28.91
CA GLY A 143 -27.44 -32.85 -29.16
C GLY A 143 -28.22 -32.46 -27.89
N ALA A 144 -28.09 -33.25 -26.83
CA ALA A 144 -28.70 -33.02 -25.53
C ALA A 144 -27.78 -32.29 -24.54
N GLN A 145 -26.56 -31.90 -24.94
CA GLN A 145 -25.61 -31.18 -24.09
C GLN A 145 -25.86 -29.66 -24.08
N TYR A 146 -25.51 -28.99 -22.97
CA TYR A 146 -25.33 -27.54 -22.93
C TYR A 146 -24.15 -27.12 -23.81
N GLY A 147 -24.42 -26.20 -24.72
CA GLY A 147 -23.42 -25.60 -25.60
C GLY A 147 -22.92 -24.24 -25.10
N LEU A 148 -22.00 -23.65 -25.86
CA LEU A 148 -21.45 -22.31 -25.61
C LEU A 148 -21.52 -21.48 -26.89
N SER A 149 -22.03 -20.25 -26.78
CA SER A 149 -22.02 -19.25 -27.85
C SER A 149 -21.32 -17.97 -27.38
N VAL A 150 -20.47 -17.39 -28.23
CA VAL A 150 -19.73 -16.16 -27.91
C VAL A 150 -20.58 -14.95 -28.29
N ILE A 151 -20.85 -14.06 -27.32
CA ILE A 151 -21.58 -12.79 -27.53
C ILE A 151 -20.60 -11.70 -27.98
N SER A 152 -19.45 -11.61 -27.31
CA SER A 152 -18.33 -10.74 -27.67
C SER A 152 -17.03 -11.53 -27.50
N PRO A 153 -16.20 -11.67 -28.54
CA PRO A 153 -14.89 -12.31 -28.41
C PRO A 153 -13.98 -11.49 -27.47
N PRO A 154 -12.96 -12.11 -26.86
CA PRO A 154 -11.95 -11.42 -26.07
C PRO A 154 -11.28 -10.29 -26.86
N ALA A 155 -11.36 -9.07 -26.35
CA ALA A 155 -10.72 -7.89 -26.92
C ALA A 155 -10.20 -6.96 -25.82
N VAL A 156 -9.21 -6.12 -26.12
CA VAL A 156 -8.73 -5.09 -25.19
C VAL A 156 -9.84 -4.07 -24.94
N ASP A 157 -10.27 -4.00 -23.69
CA ASP A 157 -11.31 -3.11 -23.18
C ASP A 157 -10.67 -1.82 -22.64
N SER A 158 -9.59 -1.96 -21.86
CA SER A 158 -8.83 -0.83 -21.33
C SER A 158 -7.32 -1.10 -21.27
N VAL A 159 -6.52 -0.05 -21.06
CA VAL A 159 -5.11 -0.15 -20.67
C VAL A 159 -4.98 0.48 -19.30
N VAL A 160 -4.59 -0.35 -18.34
CA VAL A 160 -4.45 -0.02 -16.93
C VAL A 160 -2.97 0.27 -16.64
N TYR A 161 -2.72 1.18 -15.71
CA TYR A 161 -1.39 1.48 -15.16
C TYR A 161 -1.44 1.35 -13.64
N ASP A 162 -1.85 0.17 -13.16
CA ASP A 162 -2.08 -0.04 -11.73
C ASP A 162 -0.77 0.01 -10.94
N GLY A 163 -0.86 0.26 -9.65
CA GLY A 163 0.28 0.46 -8.76
C GLY A 163 1.08 1.76 -9.01
N LYS A 164 1.08 2.35 -10.21
CA LYS A 164 1.92 3.53 -10.55
C LYS A 164 1.72 4.69 -9.59
N THR A 165 0.47 5.07 -9.32
CA THR A 165 0.16 6.14 -8.37
C THR A 165 0.49 5.77 -6.93
N GLN A 166 0.28 4.51 -6.53
CA GLN A 166 0.56 4.02 -5.17
C GLN A 166 2.07 3.94 -4.89
N ILE A 167 2.85 3.38 -5.82
CA ILE A 167 4.31 3.30 -5.74
C ILE A 167 4.92 4.70 -5.74
N GLN A 168 4.45 5.60 -6.64
CA GLN A 168 4.90 6.99 -6.64
C GLN A 168 4.55 7.72 -5.33
N ALA A 169 3.38 7.46 -4.73
CA ALA A 169 3.02 8.03 -3.43
C ALA A 169 3.90 7.50 -2.29
N VAL A 170 4.15 6.19 -2.22
CA VAL A 170 5.01 5.58 -1.19
C VAL A 170 6.45 6.06 -1.32
N VAL A 171 7.03 6.04 -2.53
CA VAL A 171 8.39 6.53 -2.79
C VAL A 171 8.49 8.04 -2.50
N GLY A 172 7.46 8.82 -2.85
CA GLY A 172 7.40 10.26 -2.56
C GLY A 172 7.35 10.56 -1.06
N VAL A 173 6.51 9.86 -0.29
CA VAL A 173 6.39 10.03 1.17
C VAL A 173 7.68 9.59 1.88
N VAL A 174 8.22 8.42 1.54
CA VAL A 174 9.47 7.91 2.14
C VAL A 174 10.65 8.83 1.79
N GLY A 175 10.78 9.25 0.53
CA GLY A 175 11.82 10.17 0.09
C GLY A 175 11.72 11.54 0.76
N ALA A 176 10.52 12.09 0.91
CA ALA A 176 10.29 13.35 1.64
C ALA A 176 10.63 13.23 3.14
N ALA A 177 10.29 12.11 3.78
CA ALA A 177 10.65 11.84 5.17
C ALA A 177 12.18 11.73 5.35
N VAL A 178 12.87 11.00 4.46
CA VAL A 178 14.34 10.92 4.43
C VAL A 178 14.96 12.30 4.19
N ALA A 179 14.40 13.12 3.30
CA ALA A 179 14.88 14.47 3.03
C ALA A 179 14.74 15.40 4.25
N LEU A 180 13.63 15.30 4.98
CA LEU A 180 13.40 16.06 6.20
C LEU A 180 14.33 15.62 7.34
N LEU A 181 14.52 14.31 7.53
CA LEU A 181 15.49 13.76 8.50
C LEU A 181 16.93 14.19 8.17
N ALA A 182 17.34 14.08 6.90
CA ALA A 182 18.66 14.52 6.46
C ALA A 182 18.90 16.03 6.72
N ALA A 183 17.90 16.87 6.45
CA ALA A 183 17.96 18.31 6.72
C ALA A 183 18.10 18.63 8.22
N LEU A 184 17.41 17.90 9.10
CA LEU A 184 17.49 18.05 10.55
C LEU A 184 18.86 17.62 11.10
N LEU A 185 19.35 16.43 10.74
CA LEU A 185 20.67 15.93 11.18
C LEU A 185 21.80 16.87 10.74
N PHE A 186 21.67 17.51 9.57
CA PHE A 186 22.65 18.49 9.09
C PHE A 186 22.61 19.82 9.87
N ASP A 187 21.54 20.14 10.60
CA ASP A 187 21.50 21.32 11.48
C ASP A 187 22.40 21.11 12.71
N ASP A 188 22.22 19.97 13.39
CA ASP A 188 23.02 19.58 14.57
C ASP A 188 24.51 19.43 14.26
N ILE A 189 24.87 18.71 13.19
CA ILE A 189 26.27 18.50 12.79
C ILE A 189 26.98 19.84 12.52
N VAL A 190 26.34 20.75 11.79
CA VAL A 190 26.90 22.07 11.49
C VAL A 190 26.88 22.98 12.73
N GLY A 191 25.90 22.84 13.63
CA GLY A 191 25.86 23.51 14.93
C GLY A 191 27.05 23.11 15.83
N LEU A 192 27.33 21.82 15.93
CA LEU A 192 28.49 21.25 16.64
C LEU A 192 29.82 21.73 16.03
N ILE A 193 29.95 21.71 14.70
CA ILE A 193 31.15 22.20 14.01
C ILE A 193 31.36 23.70 14.27
N LYS A 194 30.33 24.53 14.16
CA LYS A 194 30.43 25.98 14.46
C LYS A 194 30.75 26.24 15.93
N ARG A 195 30.20 25.47 16.89
CA ARG A 195 30.55 25.56 18.32
C ARG A 195 32.03 25.20 18.55
N ARG A 196 32.51 24.07 18.01
CA ARG A 196 33.93 23.65 18.09
C ARG A 196 34.88 24.67 17.46
N LEU A 197 34.52 25.27 16.33
CA LEU A 197 35.31 26.33 15.68
C LEU A 197 35.34 27.64 16.50
N LYS A 198 34.22 28.05 17.12
CA LYS A 198 34.20 29.23 18.01
C LYS A 198 35.05 29.00 19.27
N GLN A 199 34.96 27.82 19.87
CA GLN A 199 35.82 27.42 21.01
C GLN A 199 37.31 27.40 20.63
N ARG A 200 37.67 26.90 19.44
CA ARG A 200 39.05 26.97 18.92
C ARG A 200 39.56 28.40 18.74
N ARG A 201 38.71 29.34 18.30
CA ARG A 201 39.10 30.77 18.20
C ARG A 201 39.31 31.38 19.59
N LEU A 202 38.38 31.18 20.52
CA LEU A 202 38.50 31.67 21.90
C LEU A 202 39.76 31.12 22.61
N ARG A 203 40.05 29.81 22.46
CA ARG A 203 41.30 29.20 22.98
C ARG A 203 42.58 29.72 22.31
N ARG A 204 42.50 30.30 21.10
CA ARG A 204 43.65 30.93 20.43
C ARG A 204 43.87 32.37 20.89
N SER A 205 42.81 33.07 21.31
CA SER A 205 42.89 34.38 21.97
C SER A 205 43.30 34.30 23.45
N ALA A 206 43.18 33.12 24.08
CA ALA A 206 43.49 32.89 25.49
C ALA A 206 44.87 32.25 25.73
N ARG A 207 45.87 32.58 24.91
CA ARG A 207 47.29 32.27 25.15
C ARG A 207 48.09 33.58 25.28
N PRO A 208 48.36 34.06 26.51
CA PRO A 208 49.36 35.08 26.75
C PRO A 208 50.79 34.47 26.80
N GLY A 209 51.80 35.32 26.61
CA GLY A 209 53.23 34.95 26.46
C GLY A 209 53.70 35.10 25.00
N ASP A 210 54.80 35.78 24.69
CA ASP A 210 56.00 36.05 25.51
C ASP A 210 56.31 37.56 25.69
N ALA A 211 57.34 37.90 26.49
CA ALA A 211 57.55 39.26 27.04
C ALA A 211 58.95 39.89 26.84
N ILE A 212 58.95 41.23 26.75
CA ILE A 212 59.99 42.23 27.07
C ILE A 212 59.29 43.60 26.99
N ASP A 213 59.55 44.62 27.81
CA ASP A 213 60.32 44.76 29.07
C ASP A 213 59.70 45.97 29.85
N GLY A 214 60.03 46.38 31.08
CA GLY A 214 61.05 45.98 32.07
C GLY A 214 60.95 46.87 33.32
N THR A 215 61.88 46.73 34.29
CA THR A 215 62.19 47.61 35.47
C THR A 215 61.01 48.37 36.13
N ALA A 216 60.45 47.95 37.29
CA ALA A 216 61.01 47.95 38.66
C ALA A 216 60.89 49.29 39.42
N ASP A 217 60.03 49.32 40.46
CA ASP A 217 60.39 49.73 41.84
C ASP A 217 59.27 49.39 42.87
N GLU A 218 59.67 49.16 44.13
CA GLU A 218 58.86 48.98 45.36
C GLU A 218 59.64 49.66 46.52
N PRO A 219 59.05 50.07 47.68
CA PRO A 219 58.02 49.38 48.49
C PRO A 219 56.79 50.30 48.79
N GLU A 220 56.10 50.47 49.95
CA GLU A 220 56.33 50.09 51.36
C GLU A 220 55.05 50.16 52.26
N VAL A 221 54.98 49.27 53.27
CA VAL A 221 54.26 49.33 54.59
C VAL A 221 52.73 49.62 54.68
N THR A 222 51.95 48.52 54.79
CA THR A 222 51.08 48.01 55.92
C THR A 222 50.47 48.95 56.99
N PRO A 223 49.58 48.51 57.95
CA PRO A 223 48.82 47.25 58.18
C PRO A 223 47.29 47.41 58.52
N HIS A 224 46.64 46.32 58.99
CA HIS A 224 45.30 46.18 59.64
C HIS A 224 44.03 46.31 58.74
N ASP A 225 42.88 45.68 59.08
CA ASP A 225 42.47 44.99 60.32
C ASP A 225 41.62 43.70 60.11
N ASP A 226 41.30 42.99 61.20
CA ASP A 226 40.65 41.66 61.27
C ASP A 226 39.15 41.57 60.85
N ALA A 227 38.70 40.37 60.44
CA ALA A 227 37.62 39.58 61.13
C ALA A 227 37.03 38.41 60.29
N GLN A 228 36.77 37.26 60.95
CA GLN A 228 35.96 36.13 60.43
C GLN A 228 35.14 35.50 61.58
N PRO A 229 33.82 35.32 61.40
CA PRO A 229 33.14 34.01 61.55
C PRO A 229 32.08 33.80 60.44
N SER A 230 31.87 32.63 59.81
CA SER A 230 31.54 31.26 60.27
C SER A 230 30.11 31.04 60.81
N HIS A 231 29.29 30.34 60.03
CA HIS A 231 28.20 29.39 60.37
C HIS A 231 27.98 28.55 59.07
N GLU A 232 27.83 27.22 59.06
CA GLU A 232 26.68 26.41 59.52
C GLU A 232 25.40 26.69 58.69
N ASP A 233 24.65 25.70 58.20
CA ASP A 233 24.49 24.33 58.73
C ASP A 233 24.42 23.19 57.69
N VAL A 234 24.40 21.95 58.21
CA VAL A 234 24.21 20.67 57.50
C VAL A 234 22.80 20.12 57.73
N ASP A 235 22.15 19.53 56.71
CA ASP A 235 21.41 18.26 56.91
C ASP A 235 21.22 17.45 55.62
N VAL A 236 20.93 16.15 55.77
CA VAL A 236 20.96 15.11 54.72
C VAL A 236 19.93 13.99 54.98
N SER A 237 19.12 13.65 53.96
CA SER A 237 18.15 12.52 53.95
C SER A 237 16.88 12.76 54.80
N GLU A 238 15.83 11.92 54.87
CA GLU A 238 15.62 10.49 54.51
C GLU A 238 14.20 10.17 53.96
N VAL A 239 14.13 9.08 53.15
CA VAL A 239 13.11 8.00 53.13
C VAL A 239 11.65 8.25 52.65
N SER A 240 11.24 7.40 51.67
CA SER A 240 10.06 6.48 51.57
C SER A 240 8.71 6.78 52.28
N GLU A 241 7.54 6.26 51.86
CA GLU A 241 7.22 5.16 50.93
C GLU A 241 5.76 5.26 50.35
N GLY A 242 5.39 4.36 49.43
CA GLY A 242 4.00 4.07 49.01
C GLY A 242 3.43 4.95 47.88
N GLU A 243 2.45 4.51 47.07
CA GLU A 243 2.01 3.15 46.70
C GLU A 243 1.22 3.23 45.36
N ARG A 244 0.68 2.12 44.83
CA ARG A 244 -0.10 2.05 43.56
C ARG A 244 -1.63 1.96 43.89
N PRO A 245 -2.60 1.81 42.94
CA PRO A 245 -2.54 1.72 41.47
C PRO A 245 -3.61 2.51 40.67
N VAL A 246 -3.40 2.60 39.34
CA VAL A 246 -4.41 2.78 38.28
C VAL A 246 -3.81 2.11 37.03
N GLU A 247 -4.46 1.35 36.15
CA GLU A 247 -5.70 0.57 36.07
C GLU A 247 -5.59 -0.10 34.68
N ARG A 248 -5.92 -1.40 34.51
CA ARG A 248 -5.87 -2.04 33.18
C ARG A 248 -7.26 -2.02 32.57
N GLN A 249 -7.46 -1.21 31.53
CA GLN A 249 -8.70 -1.23 30.77
C GLN A 249 -8.78 -2.51 29.92
N THR A 250 -9.64 -3.44 30.35
CA THR A 250 -10.03 -4.61 29.56
C THR A 250 -11.07 -4.20 28.53
N VAL A 251 -10.84 -4.53 27.26
CA VAL A 251 -11.89 -4.52 26.22
C VAL A 251 -12.16 -5.98 25.86
N ALA A 252 -13.38 -6.41 26.13
CA ALA A 252 -13.97 -7.68 25.75
C ALA A 252 -15.42 -7.40 25.33
N ASP A 253 -16.04 -8.37 24.65
CA ASP A 253 -17.26 -8.24 23.86
C ASP A 253 -17.10 -7.27 22.66
N GLU A 254 -17.81 -7.44 21.54
CA GLU A 254 -19.02 -8.25 21.32
C GLU A 254 -18.99 -8.96 19.95
N PHE A 255 -19.44 -10.22 19.88
CA PHE A 255 -19.76 -10.95 18.65
C PHE A 255 -21.26 -11.32 18.70
N GLY A 256 -22.10 -10.67 17.88
CA GLY A 256 -23.54 -10.53 18.19
C GLY A 256 -24.58 -10.64 17.06
N THR A 257 -24.25 -11.23 15.89
CA THR A 257 -25.20 -11.51 14.77
C THR A 257 -25.86 -10.29 14.06
N PRO A 258 -26.39 -10.45 12.83
CA PRO A 258 -27.07 -9.38 12.07
C PRO A 258 -28.59 -9.37 12.30
N ASP A 259 -29.24 -8.25 11.95
CA ASP A 259 -30.70 -8.10 11.95
C ASP A 259 -31.21 -7.59 10.57
N ASP A 260 -32.45 -7.90 10.23
CA ASP A 260 -33.04 -7.77 8.89
C ASP A 260 -33.74 -6.43 8.65
N ASP A 261 -33.20 -5.54 7.78
CA ASP A 261 -34.01 -4.42 7.25
C ASP A 261 -33.55 -3.81 5.90
N VAL A 262 -33.42 -4.62 4.83
CA VAL A 262 -33.23 -4.12 3.44
C VAL A 262 -34.12 -4.82 2.40
N VAL A 263 -35.39 -5.07 2.72
CA VAL A 263 -36.38 -5.61 1.75
C VAL A 263 -37.74 -4.91 1.85
N ARG A 264 -37.83 -3.63 1.42
CA ARG A 264 -39.15 -2.94 1.24
C ARG A 264 -39.17 -1.61 0.43
N THR A 265 -38.44 -1.50 -0.69
CA THR A 265 -38.43 -0.22 -1.47
C THR A 265 -38.54 -0.36 -3.00
N VAL A 266 -39.18 -1.42 -3.53
CA VAL A 266 -39.50 -1.52 -4.98
C VAL A 266 -40.88 -2.13 -5.24
N ASP A 267 -41.95 -1.54 -4.67
CA ASP A 267 -43.32 -1.99 -4.96
C ASP A 267 -44.37 -0.86 -4.86
N THR A 268 -44.21 0.20 -5.68
CA THR A 268 -45.16 1.34 -5.69
C THR A 268 -45.24 2.13 -7.01
N VAL A 269 -44.72 1.63 -8.14
CA VAL A 269 -44.78 2.34 -9.45
C VAL A 269 -45.16 1.40 -10.61
N ALA A 270 -46.28 0.67 -10.47
CA ALA A 270 -46.78 -0.24 -11.52
C ALA A 270 -48.32 -0.24 -11.71
N SER A 271 -49.06 0.70 -11.10
CA SER A 271 -50.54 0.79 -11.22
C SER A 271 -51.00 2.20 -11.59
N ALA A 272 -50.56 2.68 -12.75
CA ALA A 272 -50.92 4.01 -13.27
C ALA A 272 -50.77 4.13 -14.81
N ARG A 273 -51.28 3.16 -15.59
CA ARG A 273 -51.53 3.27 -17.03
C ARG A 273 -52.49 2.19 -17.55
N ALA A 274 -53.77 2.44 -17.32
CA ALA A 274 -54.81 2.11 -18.30
C ALA A 274 -54.96 3.30 -19.29
#